data_AF-A0A3D3EDN0-F1
#
_entry.id   AF-A0A3D3EDN0-F1
#
_cell.length_a   1.000
_cell.length_b   1.000
_cell.length_c   1.000
_cell.angle_alpha   90.00
_cell.angle_beta   90.00
_cell.angle_gamma   90.00
#
_symmetry.space_group_name_H-M   'P 1'
#
loop_
_entity.id
_entity.type
_entity.pdbx_description
1 polymer ?
#
loop_
_entity_poly.entity_id
_entity_poly.type
_entity_poly.pdbx_seq_one_letter_code
_entity_poly.pdbx_strand_id
1 'polypeptide(L)'
;SDDSEMVDADGTEDGMADGESPHSDMDGQPQNRGNTEDAYRVYDTRFDEIVPAAELCDDDELDRLRLMLDRHMENVVSIVGKLANRLQRKLMAHQNRSWDFDLEEGILDAGRLHRVVTQPLSPLSYKMEQDTKFRDTVVTLLLDNSGSMRGRPITIAAVTA
;
A
#
# COMPACT_ATOMS: atom_id res chain seq x y z
N SER A 1 -28.64 33.20 40.15
CA SER A 1 -27.33 33.16 40.80
C SER A 1 -26.79 31.77 40.55
N ASP A 2 -25.89 31.51 39.62
CA ASP A 2 -24.74 32.25 39.11
C ASP A 2 -24.44 31.62 37.72
N ASP A 3 -24.72 32.26 36.58
CA ASP A 3 -23.83 33.11 35.78
C ASP A 3 -22.32 32.86 35.93
N SER A 4 -21.68 32.38 34.86
CA SER A 4 -20.40 32.88 34.34
C SER A 4 -19.99 32.16 33.06
N GLU A 5 -20.02 32.94 32.00
CA GLU A 5 -19.53 32.76 30.64
C GLU A 5 -18.01 32.55 30.51
N MET A 6 -17.64 31.88 29.40
CA MET A 6 -16.52 32.15 28.47
C MET A 6 -15.08 32.23 29.00
N VAL A 7 -14.19 31.40 28.43
CA VAL A 7 -12.95 31.90 27.79
C VAL A 7 -12.55 30.97 26.63
N ASP A 8 -12.42 31.56 25.44
CA ASP A 8 -11.71 31.04 24.28
C ASP A 8 -10.26 30.64 24.60
N ALA A 9 -9.78 29.58 23.97
CA ALA A 9 -8.35 29.35 23.79
C ALA A 9 -8.11 28.98 22.33
N ASP A 10 -8.08 30.01 21.49
CA ASP A 10 -7.32 30.03 20.25
C ASP A 10 -5.86 29.66 20.58
N GLY A 11 -5.32 28.73 19.82
CA GLY A 11 -4.06 28.06 20.09
C GLY A 11 -3.42 27.59 18.79
N THR A 12 -3.24 28.55 17.88
CA THR A 12 -2.10 28.66 16.95
C THR A 12 -1.85 27.47 16.04
N GLU A 13 -2.28 27.64 14.79
CA GLU A 13 -1.51 27.22 13.62
C GLU A 13 -0.05 27.65 13.80
N ASP A 14 0.83 26.71 14.12
CA ASP A 14 2.27 26.92 14.01
C ASP A 14 2.89 25.77 13.23
N GLY A 15 3.52 26.17 12.12
CA GLY A 15 4.04 25.33 11.06
C GLY A 15 4.95 24.20 11.54
N MET A 16 4.51 22.97 11.32
CA MET A 16 5.44 21.87 11.12
C MET A 16 5.92 21.95 9.68
N ALA A 17 7.11 22.53 9.56
CA ALA A 17 7.94 22.65 8.38
C ALA A 17 7.78 21.46 7.42
N ASP A 18 7.77 21.80 6.14
CA ASP A 18 7.99 20.90 5.00
C ASP A 18 9.29 20.14 5.27
N GLY A 19 9.18 19.03 6.01
CA GLY A 19 10.27 18.14 6.33
C GLY A 19 10.65 17.51 5.01
N GLU A 20 11.75 18.00 4.43
CA GLU A 20 12.47 17.40 3.31
C GLU A 20 12.26 15.90 3.33
N SER A 21 11.40 15.44 2.43
CA SER A 21 11.16 14.02 2.25
C SER A 21 12.52 13.39 1.95
N PRO A 22 13.03 12.43 2.74
CA PRO A 22 14.35 11.83 2.54
C PRO A 22 14.34 10.86 1.34
N HIS A 23 13.70 11.27 0.25
CA HIS A 23 13.38 10.44 -0.92
C HIS A 23 13.94 11.01 -2.22
N SER A 24 14.90 11.93 -2.15
CA SER A 24 15.67 12.40 -3.31
C SER A 24 16.58 11.33 -3.93
N ASP A 25 16.78 10.18 -3.27
CA ASP A 25 17.77 9.18 -3.71
C ASP A 25 17.13 7.89 -4.28
N MET A 26 15.87 7.96 -4.71
CA MET A 26 15.21 6.88 -5.46
C MET A 26 15.35 7.09 -6.97
N ASP A 27 16.54 7.52 -7.42
CA ASP A 27 16.93 7.31 -8.81
C ASP A 27 17.18 5.81 -8.96
N GLY A 28 16.31 5.15 -9.71
CA GLY A 28 16.32 3.71 -9.99
C GLY A 28 17.52 3.24 -10.83
N GLN A 29 18.71 3.79 -10.61
CA GLN A 29 19.93 3.13 -11.02
C GLN A 29 20.04 1.84 -10.20
N PRO A 30 20.23 0.67 -10.84
CA PRO A 30 20.59 -0.52 -10.10
C PRO A 30 21.87 -0.16 -9.36
N GLN A 31 21.77 0.03 -8.03
CA GLN A 31 22.93 0.19 -7.18
C GLN A 31 23.83 -0.98 -7.54
N ASN A 32 24.92 -0.65 -8.23
CA ASN A 32 25.94 -1.60 -8.57
C ASN A 32 26.33 -2.22 -7.23
N ARG A 33 25.90 -3.47 -6.98
CA ARG A 33 26.22 -4.26 -5.78
C ARG A 33 27.70 -4.64 -5.81
N GLY A 34 28.55 -3.70 -6.21
CA GLY A 34 30.00 -3.77 -6.18
C GLY A 34 30.46 -3.48 -4.76
N ASN A 35 30.41 -4.51 -3.93
CA ASN A 35 31.55 -5.07 -3.21
C ASN A 35 31.01 -5.95 -2.09
N THR A 36 30.75 -7.21 -2.42
CA THR A 36 30.15 -8.22 -1.56
C THR A 36 31.16 -8.77 -0.55
N GLU A 37 31.77 -7.92 0.29
CA GLU A 37 32.54 -8.43 1.43
C GLU A 37 31.60 -8.96 2.54
N ASP A 38 30.36 -8.46 2.60
CA ASP A 38 29.28 -8.93 3.49
C ASP A 38 28.12 -9.61 2.73
N ALA A 39 28.37 -10.21 1.56
CA ALA A 39 27.32 -11.05 0.97
C ALA A 39 27.10 -12.31 1.81
N TYR A 40 25.83 -12.68 1.97
CA TYR A 40 25.43 -13.94 2.57
C TYR A 40 26.20 -15.09 1.90
N ARG A 41 27.14 -15.68 2.65
CA ARG A 41 27.95 -16.80 2.18
C ARG A 41 27.25 -18.09 2.56
N VAL A 42 26.71 -18.76 1.56
CA VAL A 42 26.17 -20.12 1.71
C VAL A 42 27.32 -21.02 2.19
N TYR A 43 27.17 -21.57 3.39
CA TYR A 43 28.22 -22.38 4.02
C TYR A 43 28.22 -23.82 3.50
N ASP A 44 27.03 -24.38 3.29
CA ASP A 44 26.83 -25.75 2.79
C ASP A 44 25.42 -25.86 2.21
N THR A 45 25.26 -26.57 1.09
CA THR A 45 23.95 -26.85 0.46
C THR A 45 23.60 -28.33 0.49
N ARG A 46 24.47 -29.18 1.08
CA ARG A 46 24.31 -30.64 1.05
C ARG A 46 23.05 -31.15 1.76
N PHE A 47 22.44 -30.32 2.62
CA PHE A 47 21.23 -30.65 3.38
C PHE A 47 20.02 -29.83 2.93
N ASP A 48 20.16 -29.01 1.89
CA ASP A 48 19.08 -28.20 1.36
C ASP A 48 18.22 -29.04 0.40
N GLU A 49 16.92 -28.89 0.50
CA GLU A 49 15.95 -29.57 -0.36
C GLU A 49 15.08 -28.53 -1.06
N ILE A 50 14.96 -28.64 -2.38
CA ILE A 50 14.07 -27.80 -3.19
C ILE A 50 12.95 -28.69 -3.70
N VAL A 51 11.78 -28.54 -3.10
CA VAL A 51 10.59 -29.32 -3.40
C VAL A 51 9.50 -28.39 -3.91
N PRO A 52 8.75 -28.76 -4.97
CA PRO A 52 7.54 -28.04 -5.35
C PRO A 52 6.56 -27.97 -4.18
N ALA A 53 5.94 -26.80 -3.96
CA ALA A 53 5.02 -26.62 -2.84
C ALA A 53 3.84 -27.62 -2.84
N ALA A 54 3.42 -28.08 -4.01
CA ALA A 54 2.35 -29.06 -4.18
C ALA A 54 2.71 -30.48 -3.70
N GLU A 55 4.00 -30.78 -3.50
CA GLU A 55 4.47 -32.09 -3.03
C GLU A 55 4.75 -32.10 -1.53
N LEU A 56 4.55 -30.98 -0.82
CA LEU A 56 4.83 -30.87 0.62
C LEU A 56 3.76 -31.51 1.52
N CYS A 57 2.53 -31.65 1.02
CA CYS A 57 1.40 -32.16 1.77
C CYS A 57 0.34 -32.75 0.85
N ASP A 58 -0.34 -33.80 1.33
CA ASP A 58 -1.51 -34.37 0.67
C ASP A 58 -2.76 -33.49 0.89
N ASP A 59 -3.77 -33.64 0.03
CA ASP A 59 -5.01 -32.84 0.09
C ASP A 59 -5.70 -32.87 1.48
N ASP A 60 -5.79 -34.05 2.10
CA ASP A 60 -6.39 -34.23 3.43
C ASP A 60 -5.61 -33.50 4.55
N GLU A 61 -4.30 -33.40 4.41
CA GLU A 61 -3.45 -32.67 5.36
C GLU A 61 -3.57 -31.16 5.14
N LEU A 62 -3.60 -30.73 3.88
CA LEU A 62 -3.80 -29.35 3.50
C LEU A 62 -5.11 -28.79 4.05
N ASP A 63 -6.21 -29.55 3.95
CA ASP A 63 -7.51 -29.16 4.50
C ASP A 63 -7.45 -28.98 6.04
N ARG A 64 -6.75 -29.87 6.74
CA ARG A 64 -6.58 -29.74 8.21
C ARG A 64 -5.74 -28.51 8.57
N LEU A 65 -4.63 -28.29 7.86
CA LEU A 65 -3.77 -27.12 8.06
C LEU A 65 -4.53 -25.83 7.78
N ARG A 66 -5.36 -25.82 6.75
CA ARG A 66 -6.23 -24.69 6.39
C ARG A 66 -7.23 -24.38 7.49
N LEU A 67 -7.94 -25.39 7.99
CA LEU A 67 -8.90 -25.22 9.08
C LEU A 67 -8.22 -24.67 10.35
N MET A 68 -7.02 -25.16 10.67
CA MET A 68 -6.24 -24.67 11.80
C MET A 68 -5.82 -23.21 11.62
N LEU A 69 -5.40 -22.84 10.40
CA LEU A 69 -5.04 -21.46 10.07
C LEU A 69 -6.26 -20.54 10.18
N ASP A 70 -7.39 -20.91 9.59
CA ASP A 70 -8.61 -20.09 9.62
C ASP A 70 -9.07 -19.83 11.07
N ARG A 71 -8.99 -20.85 11.94
CA ARG A 71 -9.26 -20.69 13.38
C ARG A 71 -8.29 -19.72 14.06
N HIS A 72 -7.01 -19.74 13.68
CA HIS A 72 -6.04 -18.76 14.20
C HIS A 72 -6.30 -17.35 13.66
N MET A 73 -6.84 -17.22 12.44
CA MET A 73 -7.16 -15.93 11.84
C MET A 73 -8.36 -15.24 12.47
N GLU A 74 -9.37 -15.96 12.99
CA GLU A 74 -10.60 -15.39 13.56
C GLU A 74 -10.35 -14.20 14.51
N ASN A 75 -9.28 -14.29 15.32
CA ASN A 75 -8.93 -13.25 16.29
C ASN A 75 -8.17 -12.04 15.71
N VAL A 76 -7.66 -12.15 14.48
CA VAL A 76 -6.75 -11.19 13.87
C VAL A 76 -7.33 -10.56 12.59
N VAL A 77 -8.43 -11.09 12.03
CA VAL A 77 -9.10 -10.59 10.81
C VAL A 77 -9.34 -9.08 10.85
N SER A 78 -9.83 -8.55 11.97
CA SER A 78 -10.12 -7.11 12.12
C SER A 78 -8.86 -6.23 12.02
N ILE A 79 -7.73 -6.72 12.54
CA ILE A 79 -6.45 -6.00 12.50
C ILE A 79 -5.84 -6.11 11.10
N VAL A 80 -5.84 -7.31 10.51
CA VAL A 80 -5.36 -7.55 9.15
C VAL A 80 -6.13 -6.70 8.15
N GLY A 81 -7.45 -6.61 8.26
CA GLY A 81 -8.28 -5.78 7.39
C GLY A 81 -7.91 -4.29 7.45
N LYS A 82 -7.62 -3.75 8.64
CA LYS A 82 -7.15 -2.35 8.79
C LYS A 82 -5.78 -2.15 8.16
N LEU A 83 -4.86 -3.09 8.34
CA LEU A 83 -3.51 -3.03 7.80
C LEU A 83 -3.52 -3.15 6.27
N ALA A 84 -4.32 -4.07 5.73
CA ALA A 84 -4.55 -4.25 4.30
C ALA A 84 -5.09 -2.97 3.67
N ASN A 85 -6.12 -2.34 4.25
CA ASN A 85 -6.65 -1.06 3.76
C ASN A 85 -5.62 0.09 3.82
N ARG A 86 -4.73 0.08 4.81
CA ARG A 86 -3.65 1.07 4.90
C ARG A 86 -2.57 0.83 3.85
N LEU A 87 -2.18 -0.42 3.62
CA LEU A 87 -1.24 -0.81 2.58
C LEU A 87 -1.82 -0.49 1.19
N GLN A 88 -3.05 -0.90 0.94
CA GLN A 88 -3.79 -0.61 -0.29
C GLN A 88 -3.85 0.88 -0.57
N ARG A 89 -4.18 1.72 0.41
CA ARG A 89 -4.16 3.19 0.23
C ARG A 89 -2.77 3.73 -0.09
N LYS A 90 -1.71 3.19 0.51
CA LYS A 90 -0.33 3.60 0.17
C LYS A 90 0.06 3.20 -1.24
N LEU A 91 -0.34 2.01 -1.68
CA LEU A 91 -0.10 1.52 -3.04
C LEU A 91 -0.94 2.30 -4.07
N MET A 92 -2.20 2.61 -3.73
CA MET A 92 -3.11 3.38 -4.59
C MET A 92 -2.91 4.89 -4.54
N ALA A 93 -2.23 5.45 -3.53
CA ALA A 93 -1.98 6.90 -3.46
C ALA A 93 -1.18 7.40 -4.68
N HIS A 94 -0.46 6.51 -5.36
CA HIS A 94 0.21 6.79 -6.62
C HIS A 94 -0.68 6.63 -7.86
N GLN A 95 -1.97 6.34 -7.67
CA GLN A 95 -2.98 6.19 -8.72
C GLN A 95 -3.95 7.37 -8.80
N ASN A 96 -3.69 8.46 -8.08
CA ASN A 96 -4.55 9.65 -8.12
C ASN A 96 -4.62 10.19 -9.56
N ARG A 97 -5.80 10.05 -10.16
CA ARG A 97 -6.15 10.61 -11.46
C ARG A 97 -6.46 12.08 -11.26
N SER A 98 -5.62 12.96 -11.80
CA SER A 98 -5.91 14.40 -11.88
C SER A 98 -6.77 14.69 -13.10
N TRP A 99 -7.64 15.69 -12.97
CA TRP A 99 -8.51 16.16 -14.04
C TRP A 99 -8.20 17.61 -14.33
N ASP A 100 -8.00 17.92 -15.61
CA ASP A 100 -7.98 19.29 -16.11
C ASP A 100 -9.42 19.72 -16.44
N PHE A 101 -9.81 20.91 -16.00
CA PHE A 101 -11.13 21.50 -16.22
C PHE A 101 -11.01 22.76 -17.09
N ASP A 102 -12.15 23.31 -17.51
CA ASP A 102 -12.17 24.55 -18.30
C ASP A 102 -11.40 24.41 -19.61
N LEU A 103 -11.52 23.25 -20.27
CA LEU A 103 -10.89 23.00 -21.56
C LEU A 103 -11.85 23.31 -22.70
N GLU A 104 -11.28 23.67 -23.85
CA GLU A 104 -12.01 23.87 -25.11
C GLU A 104 -12.34 22.54 -25.80
N GLU A 105 -11.59 21.47 -25.48
CA GLU A 105 -11.75 20.13 -26.04
C GLU A 105 -11.63 19.07 -24.94
N GLY A 106 -12.24 17.90 -25.16
CA GLY A 106 -12.18 16.76 -24.24
C GLY A 106 -13.54 16.15 -23.93
N ILE A 107 -13.71 15.64 -22.72
CA ILE A 107 -14.96 15.06 -22.23
C ILE A 107 -15.82 16.17 -21.65
N LEU A 108 -17.11 16.23 -22.00
CA LEU A 108 -18.01 17.25 -21.46
C LEU A 108 -18.13 17.13 -19.94
N ASP A 109 -17.92 18.23 -19.22
CA ASP A 109 -18.07 18.26 -17.76
C ASP A 109 -19.57 18.29 -17.38
N ALA A 110 -20.05 17.18 -16.80
CA ALA A 110 -21.43 17.04 -16.34
C ALA A 110 -21.83 18.11 -15.31
N GLY A 111 -20.90 18.59 -14.47
CA GLY A 111 -21.17 19.67 -13.51
C GLY A 111 -21.44 21.03 -14.19
N ARG A 112 -21.00 21.18 -15.45
CA ARG A 112 -21.09 22.42 -16.21
C ARG A 112 -22.04 22.34 -17.41
N LEU A 113 -22.84 21.27 -17.49
CA LEU A 113 -23.83 21.09 -18.57
C LEU A 113 -24.76 22.29 -18.75
N HIS A 114 -25.08 22.99 -17.65
CA HIS A 114 -25.91 24.20 -17.68
C HIS A 114 -25.35 25.28 -18.61
N ARG A 115 -24.01 25.42 -18.72
CA ARG A 115 -23.36 26.40 -19.59
C ARG A 115 -23.56 26.12 -21.07
N VAL A 116 -23.72 24.85 -21.45
CA VAL A 116 -24.05 24.48 -22.83
C VAL A 116 -25.37 25.12 -23.26
N VAL A 117 -26.31 25.27 -22.33
CA VAL A 117 -27.63 25.86 -22.59
C VAL A 117 -27.63 27.37 -22.38
N THR A 118 -27.02 27.86 -21.31
CA THR A 118 -27.09 29.28 -20.92
C THR A 118 -26.03 30.16 -21.60
N GLN A 119 -24.89 29.59 -21.97
CA GLN A 119 -23.74 30.29 -22.55
C GLN A 119 -23.08 29.45 -23.66
N PRO A 120 -23.82 29.18 -24.76
CA PRO A 120 -23.38 28.25 -25.81
C PRO A 120 -22.12 28.69 -26.58
N LEU A 121 -21.72 29.95 -26.45
CA LEU A 121 -20.48 30.48 -27.04
C LEU A 121 -19.25 30.35 -26.10
N SER A 122 -19.41 29.77 -24.92
CA SER A 122 -18.31 29.58 -23.96
C SER A 122 -17.63 28.23 -24.20
N PRO A 123 -16.36 28.19 -24.67
CA PRO A 123 -15.71 26.95 -25.05
C PRO A 123 -15.26 26.11 -23.84
N LEU A 124 -15.16 26.68 -22.63
CA LEU A 124 -14.56 26.07 -21.43
C LEU A 124 -15.51 25.12 -20.67
N SER A 125 -16.13 24.18 -21.39
CA SER A 125 -17.10 23.21 -20.82
C SER A 125 -16.58 21.77 -20.79
N TYR A 126 -15.34 21.55 -21.20
CA TYR A 126 -14.73 20.22 -21.25
C TYR A 126 -13.74 20.00 -20.11
N LYS A 127 -13.51 18.72 -19.80
CA LYS A 127 -12.51 18.22 -18.88
C LYS A 127 -11.73 17.09 -19.53
N MET A 128 -10.50 16.90 -19.12
CA MET A 128 -9.64 15.83 -19.62
C MET A 128 -8.92 15.18 -18.44
N GLU A 129 -8.79 13.86 -18.49
CA GLU A 129 -8.01 13.14 -17.50
C GLU A 129 -6.53 13.33 -17.84
N GLN A 130 -5.72 13.72 -16.85
CA GLN A 130 -4.27 13.81 -17.03
C GLN A 130 -3.66 12.41 -17.09
N ASP A 131 -2.73 12.23 -18.02
CA ASP A 131 -1.99 10.98 -18.15
C ASP A 131 -0.92 10.88 -17.05
N THR A 132 -1.18 10.05 -16.05
CA THR A 132 -0.25 9.78 -14.96
C THR A 132 0.52 8.50 -15.23
N LYS A 133 1.86 8.58 -15.22
CA LYS A 133 2.72 7.39 -15.25
C LYS A 133 2.58 6.62 -13.94
N PHE A 134 1.78 5.56 -13.96
CA PHE A 134 1.69 4.62 -12.85
C PHE A 134 3.03 3.91 -12.66
N ARG A 135 3.48 3.78 -11.41
CA ARG A 135 4.64 2.96 -11.07
C ARG A 135 4.14 1.56 -10.73
N ASP A 136 4.61 0.56 -11.47
CA ASP A 136 4.39 -0.84 -11.12
C ASP A 136 4.98 -1.10 -9.73
N THR A 137 4.17 -1.62 -8.81
CA THR A 137 4.61 -1.93 -7.45
C THR A 137 4.70 -3.43 -7.27
N VAL A 138 5.89 -3.93 -6.96
CA VAL A 138 6.14 -5.33 -6.63
C VAL A 138 6.38 -5.44 -5.13
N VAL A 139 5.64 -6.32 -4.47
CA VAL A 139 5.87 -6.69 -3.07
C VAL A 139 6.45 -8.10 -3.04
N THR A 140 7.63 -8.25 -2.44
CA THR A 140 8.25 -9.55 -2.19
C THR A 140 8.21 -9.84 -0.70
N LEU A 141 7.62 -10.97 -0.31
CA LEU A 141 7.58 -11.45 1.07
C LEU A 141 8.52 -12.65 1.20
N LEU A 142 9.43 -12.60 2.17
CA LEU A 142 10.30 -13.72 2.52
C LEU A 142 9.83 -14.31 3.85
N LEU A 143 9.48 -15.59 3.85
CA LEU A 143 9.09 -16.32 5.05
C LEU A 143 10.25 -17.19 5.53
N ASP A 144 10.68 -16.96 6.77
CA ASP A 144 11.72 -17.76 7.40
C ASP A 144 11.11 -19.05 8.01
N ASN A 145 11.74 -20.19 7.73
CA ASN A 145 11.40 -21.51 8.29
C ASN A 145 12.53 -22.07 9.18
N SER A 146 13.39 -21.21 9.70
CA SER A 146 14.47 -21.59 10.61
C SER A 146 13.95 -22.10 11.97
N GLY A 147 14.83 -22.73 12.75
CA GLY A 147 14.45 -23.30 14.05
C GLY A 147 13.88 -22.30 15.06
N SER A 148 14.28 -21.02 14.99
CA SER A 148 13.77 -19.95 15.86
C SER A 148 12.33 -19.56 15.54
N MET A 149 11.87 -19.84 14.32
CA MET A 149 10.50 -19.56 13.87
C MET A 149 9.49 -20.58 14.41
N ARG A 150 9.95 -21.72 14.96
CA ARG A 150 9.07 -22.80 15.43
C ARG A 150 8.09 -22.33 16.50
N GLY A 151 6.86 -22.83 16.42
CA GLY A 151 5.80 -22.55 17.39
C GLY A 151 5.06 -21.25 17.06
N ARG A 152 5.09 -20.27 17.97
CA ARG A 152 4.29 -19.04 17.84
C ARG A 152 4.73 -18.12 16.69
N PRO A 153 6.03 -17.90 16.41
CA PRO A 153 6.46 -16.97 15.36
C PRO A 153 6.01 -17.38 13.95
N ILE A 154 6.17 -18.64 13.55
CA ILE A 154 5.71 -19.14 12.23
C ILE A 154 4.19 -19.02 12.08
N THR A 155 3.43 -19.28 13.14
CA THR A 155 1.97 -19.13 13.12
C THR A 155 1.57 -17.67 12.92
N ILE A 156 2.24 -16.73 13.59
CA ILE A 156 2.00 -15.31 13.38
C ILE A 156 2.34 -14.92 11.94
N ALA A 157 3.51 -15.34 11.45
CA ALA A 157 3.93 -15.08 10.07
C ALA A 157 2.89 -15.58 9.06
N ALA A 158 2.39 -16.81 9.23
CA ALA A 158 1.35 -17.41 8.38
C ALA A 158 0.00 -16.68 8.44
N VAL A 159 -0.37 -16.10 9.58
CA VAL A 159 -1.60 -15.30 9.72
C VAL A 159 -1.47 -13.90 9.10
N THR A 160 -0.24 -13.39 8.98
CA THR A 160 0.03 -12.03 8.48
C THR A 160 0.54 -11.97 7.03
N ALA A 161 0.88 -13.12 6.44
CA ALA A 161 1.30 -13.27 5.05
C ALA A 161 0.10 -13.21 4.10
#